data_AF-A0A7W7IN78-F1
#
_entry.id   AF-A0A7W7IN78-F1
#
_cell.length_a   1.000
_cell.length_b   1.000
_cell.length_c   1.000
_cell.angle_alpha   90.00
_cell.angle_beta   90.00
_cell.angle_gamma   90.00
#
_symmetry.space_group_name_H-M   'P 1'
#
loop_
_entity.id
_entity.type
_entity.pdbx_description
1 polymer ?
#
loop_
_entity_poly.entity_id
_entity_poly.type
_entity_poly.pdbx_seq_one_letter_code
_entity_poly.pdbx_strand_id
1 'polypeptide(L)' 'MNQTHVIERAFQIADENRACLKISDLHEALAREGYTITDLMHLQGWSIREQLRTRMRTRGATSARLQTATA' A
#
# COMPACT_ATOMS: atom_id res chain seq x y z
N MET A 1 -11.81 2.09 -20.15
CA MET A 1 -11.37 1.93 -18.75
C MET A 1 -9.87 1.68 -18.78
N ASN A 2 -9.06 2.66 -18.35
CA ASN A 2 -7.63 2.47 -18.15
C ASN A 2 -7.42 2.17 -16.66
N GLN A 3 -7.57 0.91 -16.27
CA GLN A 3 -7.31 0.49 -14.90
C GLN A 3 -5.79 0.39 -14.70
N THR A 4 -5.25 1.16 -13.75
CA THR A 4 -3.83 1.11 -13.37
C THR A 4 -3.44 -0.33 -13.00
N HIS A 5 -2.24 -0.76 -13.35
CA HIS A 5 -1.81 -2.12 -13.03
C HIS A 5 -1.80 -2.33 -11.51
N VAL A 6 -2.26 -3.50 -11.03
CA VAL A 6 -2.46 -3.78 -9.59
C VAL A 6 -1.21 -3.53 -8.74
N ILE A 7 -0.02 -3.81 -9.29
CA ILE A 7 1.26 -3.54 -8.62
C ILE A 7 1.47 -2.04 -8.44
N GLU A 8 1.30 -1.25 -9.49
CA GLU A 8 1.49 0.20 -9.44
C GLU A 8 0.49 0.82 -8.46
N ARG A 9 -0.77 0.36 -8.50
CA ARG A 9 -1.80 0.85 -7.60
C ARG A 9 -1.53 0.48 -6.14
N ALA A 10 -1.05 -0.73 -5.88
CA ALA A 10 -0.61 -1.15 -4.56
C ALA A 10 0.47 -0.21 -3.99
N PHE A 11 1.45 0.15 -4.81
CA PHE A 11 2.51 1.07 -4.41
C PHE A 11 1.98 2.48 -4.11
N GLN A 12 1.06 3.00 -4.92
CA GLN A 12 0.39 4.29 -4.65
C GLN A 12 -0.35 4.25 -3.31
N ILE A 13 -1.16 3.22 -3.05
CA ILE A 13 -1.89 3.06 -1.79
C ILE A 13 -0.92 2.96 -0.60
N ALA A 14 0.19 2.24 -0.75
CA ALA A 14 1.22 2.14 0.29
C ALA A 14 1.93 3.46 0.59
N ASP A 15 1.95 4.42 -0.34
CA ASP A 15 2.56 5.73 -0.13
C ASP A 15 1.55 6.77 0.38
N GLU A 16 0.30 6.72 -0.10
CA GLU A 16 -0.70 7.78 0.13
C GLU A 16 -1.71 7.46 1.25
N ASN A 17 -2.15 6.21 1.35
CA ASN A 17 -3.25 5.85 2.25
C ASN A 17 -2.74 5.56 3.67
N ARG A 18 -2.87 6.56 4.54
CA ARG A 18 -2.42 6.47 5.94
C ARG A 18 -3.12 5.38 6.75
N ALA A 19 -4.34 4.98 6.39
CA ALA A 19 -5.07 3.91 7.07
C ALA A 19 -4.58 2.51 6.68
N CYS A 20 -3.83 2.39 5.58
CA CYS A 20 -3.30 1.12 5.10
C CYS A 20 -1.95 0.79 5.79
N LEU A 21 -1.99 0.03 6.88
CA LEU A 21 -0.83 -0.25 7.74
C LEU A 21 -0.20 -1.63 7.49
N LYS A 22 -0.98 -2.55 6.93
CA LYS A 22 -0.56 -3.93 6.62
C LYS A 22 -1.05 -4.35 5.23
N ILE A 23 -0.46 -5.43 4.71
CA ILE A 23 -0.77 -5.96 3.37
C ILE A 23 -2.26 -6.32 3.22
N SER A 24 -2.93 -6.77 4.28
CA SER A 24 -4.38 -7.04 4.23
C SER A 24 -5.20 -5.78 3.94
N ASP A 25 -4.83 -4.64 4.51
CA ASP A 25 -5.54 -3.37 4.29
C ASP A 25 -5.40 -2.93 2.82
N LEU A 26 -4.24 -3.25 2.22
CA LEU A 26 -3.97 -3.00 0.82
C LEU A 26 -4.83 -3.88 -0.09
N HIS A 27 -4.98 -5.17 0.25
CA HIS A 27 -5.89 -6.06 -0.47
C HIS A 27 -7.35 -5.59 -0.36
N GLU A 28 -7.78 -5.13 0.81
CA GLU A 28 -9.13 -4.59 1.01
C GLU A 28 -9.35 -3.30 0.19
N ALA A 29 -8.37 -2.41 0.16
CA ALA A 29 -8.44 -1.18 -0.64
C ALA A 29 -8.54 -1.49 -2.13
N LEU A 30 -7.73 -2.41 -2.64
CA LEU A 30 -7.77 -2.84 -4.04
C LEU A 30 -9.08 -3.57 -4.38
N ALA A 31 -9.59 -4.42 -3.48
CA ALA A 31 -10.88 -5.09 -3.69
C ALA A 31 -12.04 -4.07 -3.78
N ARG A 32 -12.02 -3.00 -2.99
CA ARG A 32 -12.99 -1.89 -3.07
C ARG A 32 -12.88 -1.11 -4.39
N GLU A 33 -11.71 -1.06 -4.99
CA GLU A 33 -11.47 -0.45 -6.31
C GLU A 33 -11.82 -1.41 -7.48
N GLY A 34 -12.24 -2.64 -7.19
CA GLY A 34 -12.68 -3.61 -8.21
C GLY A 34 -11.59 -4.54 -8.73
N TYR A 35 -10.39 -4.55 -8.13
CA TYR A 35 -9.36 -5.53 -8.46
C TYR A 35 -9.79 -6.93 -8.02
N THR A 36 -9.60 -7.91 -8.90
CA THR A 36 -10.00 -9.30 -8.69
C THR A 36 -8.98 -10.08 -7.87
N ILE A 37 -9.38 -11.25 -7.40
CA ILE A 37 -8.48 -12.18 -6.71
C ILE A 37 -7.26 -12.53 -7.58
N THR A 38 -7.46 -12.69 -8.89
CA THR A 38 -6.39 -12.97 -9.85
C THR A 38 -5.40 -11.81 -9.94
N ASP A 39 -5.88 -10.57 -9.94
CA ASP A 39 -5.00 -9.39 -9.90
C ASP A 39 -4.16 -9.38 -8.61
N LEU A 40 -4.77 -9.69 -7.47
CA LEU A 40 -4.08 -9.73 -6.18
C LEU A 40 -3.01 -10.84 -6.10
N MET A 41 -3.03 -11.85 -6.97
CA MET A 41 -1.97 -12.87 -7.02
C MET A 41 -0.61 -12.27 -7.36
N HIS A 42 -0.57 -11.19 -8.13
CA HIS A 42 0.68 -10.48 -8.43
C HIS A 42 1.33 -9.87 -7.19
N LEU A 43 0.59 -9.68 -6.09
CA LEU A 43 1.10 -9.15 -4.81
C LEU A 43 1.56 -10.26 -3.84
N GLN A 44 1.49 -11.53 -4.24
CA GLN A 44 1.90 -12.64 -3.38
C GLN A 44 3.42 -12.86 -3.33
N GLY A 45 4.15 -12.32 -4.31
CA GLY A 45 5.62 -12.41 -4.35
C GLY A 45 6.28 -11.81 -3.10
N TRP A 46 7.26 -12.52 -2.55
CA TRP A 46 7.98 -12.11 -1.33
C TRP A 46 8.60 -10.71 -1.45
N SER A 47 9.31 -10.45 -2.55
CA SER A 47 9.99 -9.17 -2.80
C SER A 47 9.02 -8.00 -2.86
N ILE A 48 7.84 -8.19 -3.47
CA ILE A 48 6.80 -7.16 -3.57
C ILE A 48 6.25 -6.84 -2.18
N ARG A 49 5.95 -7.86 -1.38
CA ARG A 49 5.43 -7.68 -0.01
C ARG A 49 6.41 -6.92 0.88
N GLU A 50 7.69 -7.24 0.80
CA GLU A 50 8.72 -6.53 1.59
C GLU A 50 8.87 -5.06 1.15
N GLN A 51 8.80 -4.78 -0.15
CA GLN A 51 8.83 -3.40 -0.64
C GLN A 51 7.62 -2.59 -0.16
N LEU A 52 6.42 -3.17 -0.23
CA LEU A 52 5.19 -2.53 0.26
C LEU A 52 5.25 -2.26 1.78
N ARG A 53 5.70 -3.24 2.56
CA ARG A 53 5.90 -3.07 4.02
C ARG A 53 6.90 -1.97 4.33
N THR A 54 8.00 -1.92 3.60
CA THR A 54 9.03 -0.89 3.78
C THR A 54 8.45 0.50 3.56
N ARG A 55 7.68 0.70 2.48
CA ARG A 55 7.04 1.99 2.20
C ARG A 55 6.02 2.39 3.27
N MET A 56 5.14 1.47 3.69
CA MET A 56 4.17 1.73 4.76
C MET A 56 4.87 2.14 6.08
N ARG A 57 5.98 1.47 6.42
CA ARG A 57 6.80 1.83 7.60
C ARG A 57 7.46 3.19 7.47
N THR A 58 8.10 3.46 6.34
CA THR A 58 8.75 4.76 6.07
C THR A 58 7.74 5.90 6.13
N ARG A 59 6.55 5.72 5.54
CA ARG A 59 5.45 6.69 5.63
C ARG A 59 5.01 6.92 7.08
N GLY A 60 4.87 5.84 7.86
CA GLY A 60 4.57 5.92 9.30
C GLY A 60 5.65 6.69 10.08
N ALA A 61 6.93 6.44 9.81
CA ALA A 61 8.05 7.14 10.43
C ALA A 61 8.10 8.63 10.06
N THR A 62 7.87 8.96 8.79
CA THR A 62 7.76 10.35 8.33
C THR A 62 6.60 11.08 9.01
N SER A 63 5.44 10.42 9.14
CA SER A 63 4.28 10.99 9.83
C SER A 63 4.55 11.22 11.33
N ALA A 64 5.28 10.31 11.98
CA ALA A 64 5.66 10.46 13.39
C ALA A 64 6.64 11.64 13.58
N ARG A 65 7.65 11.75 12.70
CA ARG A 65 8.64 12.83 12.75
C ARG A 65 8.03 14.22 12.57
N LEU A 66 7.06 14.35 11.66
CA LEU A 66 6.35 15.62 11.44
C LEU A 66 5.52 16.03 12.67
N GLN A 67 4.88 15.07 13.35
CA GLN A 67 4.13 15.34 14.58
C GLN A 67 5.04 15.79 15.74
N THR A 68 6.23 15.21 15.88
CA THR A 68 7.18 15.63 16.92
C THR A 68 7.87 16.97 16.64
N ALA A 69 7.89 17.42 15.38
CA ALA A 69 8.49 18.71 15.01
C ALA A 69 7.52 19.89 15.11
N THR A 70 6.24 19.62 15.36
CA THR A 70 5.17 20.61 15.51
C THR A 70 4.63 20.71 16.94
N ALA A 71 5.19 19.93 17.87
CA ALA A 71 4.94 19.99 19.31
C ALA A 71 6.05 20.76 20.02
#